data_AF-A0A0C3D2L4-F1
#
_entry.id   AF-A0A0C3D2L4-F1
#
_cell.length_a   1.000
_cell.length_b   1.000
_cell.length_c   1.000
_cell.angle_alpha   90.00
_cell.angle_beta   90.00
_cell.angle_gamma   90.00
#
_symmetry.space_group_name_H-M   'P 1'
#
loop_
_entity.id
_entity.type
_entity.pdbx_description
1 polymer ?
#
loop_
_entity_poly.entity_id
_entity_poly.type
_entity_poly.pdbx_seq_one_letter_code
_entity_poly.pdbx_strand_id
1 'polypeptide(L)'
;MGLLIPYLPITLKDGVTQSTKADSWRIIIQHWTEGDPHLGLFLPLKDWPHHYHNGLGCQFNTKHYQCHLIATEFLDVFQGNEEDFFKAYGKAIPQGHTKVLNAIQDARKWHPNDGECCRHLTNDAIDDFSQG
;
A
#
# COMPACT_ATOMS: atom_id res chain seq x y z
N MET A 1 17.44 8.32 -18.67
CA MET A 1 16.04 8.25 -18.20
C MET A 1 16.08 7.64 -16.81
N GLY A 2 15.87 8.44 -15.76
CA GLY A 2 15.90 7.95 -14.39
C GLY A 2 14.56 7.30 -14.04
N LEU A 3 14.59 6.03 -13.65
CA LEU A 3 13.44 5.36 -13.05
C LEU A 3 13.13 6.04 -11.72
N LEU A 4 12.00 6.74 -11.62
CA LEU A 4 11.58 7.45 -10.42
C LEU A 4 10.30 6.82 -9.90
N ILE A 5 10.25 6.50 -8.60
CA ILE A 5 8.99 6.12 -7.96
C ILE A 5 8.12 7.39 -7.89
N PRO A 6 6.98 7.43 -8.59
CA PRO A 6 6.15 8.63 -8.69
C PRO A 6 5.66 9.07 -7.30
N TYR A 7 5.47 10.38 -7.13
CA TYR A 7 4.83 10.92 -5.94
C TYR A 7 3.32 10.73 -6.06
N LEU A 8 2.68 10.33 -4.97
CA LEU A 8 1.23 10.22 -4.87
C LEU A 8 0.66 11.48 -4.21
N PRO A 9 -0.48 12.01 -4.68
CA PRO A 9 -1.30 11.51 -5.80
C PRO A 9 -0.66 11.73 -7.18
N ILE A 10 -0.97 10.85 -8.14
CA ILE A 10 -0.54 10.96 -9.55
C ILE A 10 -1.62 11.63 -10.39
N THR A 11 -1.22 12.28 -11.48
CA THR A 11 -2.16 12.72 -12.52
C THR A 11 -2.62 11.52 -13.33
N LEU A 12 -3.92 11.40 -13.54
CA LEU A 12 -4.55 10.32 -14.31
C LEU A 12 -4.39 10.54 -15.82
N LYS A 13 -4.82 9.56 -16.62
CA LYS A 13 -4.64 9.54 -18.09
C LYS A 13 -5.26 10.73 -18.83
N ASP A 14 -6.21 11.42 -18.21
CA ASP A 14 -6.82 12.64 -18.77
C ASP A 14 -5.91 13.88 -18.67
N GLY A 15 -4.79 13.78 -17.95
CA GLY A 15 -3.82 14.87 -17.77
C GLY A 15 -4.29 15.99 -16.85
N VAL A 16 -5.50 15.88 -16.27
CA VAL A 16 -6.15 16.96 -15.52
C VAL A 16 -6.56 16.49 -14.12
N THR A 17 -7.05 15.26 -14.00
CA THR A 17 -7.55 14.72 -12.74
C THR A 17 -6.41 14.09 -11.94
N GLN A 18 -6.36 14.35 -10.63
CA GLN A 18 -5.45 13.66 -9.73
C GLN A 18 -6.13 12.43 -9.12
N SER A 19 -5.36 11.36 -8.91
CA SER A 19 -5.81 10.21 -8.12
C SER A 19 -6.27 10.66 -6.74
N THR A 20 -7.34 10.07 -6.22
CA THR A 20 -7.78 10.38 -4.85
C THR A 20 -6.80 9.81 -3.83
N LYS A 21 -6.83 10.35 -2.60
CA LYS A 21 -6.09 9.74 -1.48
C LYS A 21 -6.56 8.31 -1.24
N ALA A 22 -7.86 8.05 -1.33
CA ALA A 22 -8.44 6.73 -1.12
C ALA A 22 -7.92 5.69 -2.13
N ASP A 23 -7.59 6.10 -3.36
CA ASP A 23 -7.08 5.20 -4.39
C ASP A 23 -5.56 5.00 -4.35
N SER A 24 -4.85 5.77 -3.53
CA SER A 24 -3.38 5.75 -3.53
C SER A 24 -2.77 4.39 -3.19
N TRP A 25 -3.45 3.55 -2.39
CA TRP A 25 -2.97 2.18 -2.10
C TRP A 25 -3.17 1.23 -3.30
N ARG A 26 -4.24 1.37 -4.09
CA ARG A 26 -4.45 0.61 -5.33
C ARG A 26 -3.37 0.93 -6.37
N ILE A 27 -3.03 2.21 -6.50
CA ILE A 27 -1.95 2.65 -7.38
C ILE A 27 -0.60 2.07 -6.94
N ILE A 28 -0.34 2.00 -5.63
CA ILE A 28 0.86 1.33 -5.10
C ILE A 28 0.89 -0.14 -5.49
N ILE A 29 -0.23 -0.86 -5.37
CA ILE A 29 -0.31 -2.27 -5.77
C ILE A 29 -0.02 -2.40 -7.26
N GLN A 30 -0.65 -1.59 -8.11
CA GLN A 30 -0.41 -1.60 -9.55
C GLN A 30 1.07 -1.35 -9.89
N HIS A 31 1.69 -0.32 -9.29
CA HIS A 31 3.11 -0.05 -9.46
C HIS A 31 4.00 -1.22 -8.98
N TRP A 32 3.57 -1.91 -7.93
CA TRP A 32 4.29 -3.06 -7.37
C TRP A 32 4.20 -4.30 -8.25
N THR A 33 3.02 -4.59 -8.83
CA THR A 33 2.75 -5.82 -9.56
C THR A 33 3.02 -5.73 -11.06
N GLU A 34 2.69 -4.59 -11.67
CA GLU A 34 2.67 -4.39 -13.13
C GLU A 34 3.63 -3.28 -13.57
N GLY A 35 3.82 -2.26 -12.73
CA GLY A 35 4.46 -1.01 -13.11
C GLY A 35 3.46 0.00 -13.69
N ASP A 36 3.98 1.06 -14.30
CA ASP A 36 3.21 2.05 -15.06
C ASP A 36 4.10 2.74 -16.12
N PRO A 37 4.10 2.24 -17.37
CA PRO A 37 4.87 2.84 -18.46
C PRO A 37 4.56 4.32 -18.72
N HIS A 38 3.34 4.79 -18.44
CA HIS A 38 2.97 6.19 -18.63
C HIS A 38 3.71 7.11 -17.65
N LEU A 39 4.10 6.58 -16.49
CA LEU A 39 4.90 7.27 -15.48
C LEU A 39 6.39 6.93 -15.57
N GLY A 40 6.80 6.23 -16.63
CA GLY A 40 8.19 5.78 -16.82
C GLY A 40 8.57 4.57 -15.96
N LEU A 41 7.60 3.89 -15.34
CA LEU A 41 7.78 2.69 -14.53
C LEU A 41 7.56 1.44 -15.41
N PHE A 42 8.53 1.13 -16.28
CA PHE A 42 8.41 0.02 -17.23
C PHE A 42 8.56 -1.38 -16.61
N LEU A 43 9.11 -1.45 -15.39
CA LEU A 43 9.25 -2.68 -14.63
C LEU A 43 8.45 -2.55 -13.32
N PRO A 44 7.77 -3.62 -12.88
CA PRO A 44 7.16 -3.68 -11.56
C PRO A 44 8.16 -3.36 -10.46
N LEU A 45 7.76 -2.63 -9.41
CA LEU A 45 8.69 -2.27 -8.33
C LEU A 45 9.27 -3.48 -7.60
N LYS A 46 8.55 -4.60 -7.55
CA LYS A 46 9.05 -5.86 -6.96
C LYS A 46 10.26 -6.44 -7.71
N ASP A 47 10.36 -6.15 -9.02
CA ASP A 47 11.39 -6.68 -9.92
C ASP A 47 12.55 -5.69 -10.13
N TRP A 48 12.52 -4.54 -9.46
CA TRP A 48 13.57 -3.53 -9.57
C TRP A 48 14.90 -4.04 -8.99
N PRO A 49 16.01 -3.98 -9.76
CA PRO A 49 17.31 -4.34 -9.24
C PRO A 49 17.70 -3.45 -8.05
N HIS A 50 18.38 -4.04 -7.07
CA HIS A 50 18.74 -3.40 -5.80
C HIS A 50 19.42 -2.02 -5.95
N HIS A 51 20.28 -1.86 -6.95
CA HIS A 51 21.02 -0.61 -7.19
C HIS A 51 20.13 0.57 -7.63
N TYR A 52 18.89 0.34 -8.08
CA TYR A 52 17.97 1.40 -8.48
C TYR A 52 17.33 2.15 -7.31
N HIS A 53 17.20 1.50 -6.15
CA HIS A 53 16.59 2.13 -4.97
C HIS A 53 17.58 2.36 -3.82
N ASN A 54 18.77 1.74 -3.84
CA ASN A 54 19.83 1.91 -2.83
C ASN A 54 21.01 2.83 -3.25
N GLY A 55 20.86 3.65 -4.28
CA GLY A 55 21.86 4.66 -4.68
C GLY A 55 21.97 5.85 -3.72
N LEU A 56 22.72 6.90 -4.11
CA LEU A 56 23.00 8.15 -3.35
C LEU A 56 21.76 8.95 -2.85
N GLY A 57 20.53 8.47 -3.11
CA GLY A 57 19.29 9.03 -2.60
C GLY A 57 18.51 8.03 -1.76
N CYS A 58 18.67 8.08 -0.43
CA CYS A 58 17.95 7.26 0.55
C CYS A 58 16.41 7.32 0.41
N GLN A 59 15.88 8.39 -0.21
CA GLN A 59 14.46 8.60 -0.42
C GLN A 59 13.80 7.53 -1.30
N PHE A 60 14.53 6.97 -2.28
CA PHE A 60 13.99 5.91 -3.14
C PHE A 60 13.87 4.59 -2.41
N ASN A 61 14.84 4.28 -1.52
CA ASN A 61 14.77 3.10 -0.65
C ASN A 61 13.53 3.18 0.27
N THR A 62 13.32 4.34 0.92
CA THR A 62 12.14 4.53 1.77
C THR A 62 10.85 4.36 0.98
N LYS A 63 10.72 4.98 -0.19
CA LYS A 63 9.51 4.84 -1.03
C LYS A 63 9.28 3.41 -1.49
N HIS A 64 10.34 2.72 -1.91
CA HIS A 64 10.26 1.31 -2.30
C HIS A 64 9.78 0.45 -1.15
N TYR A 65 10.36 0.61 0.05
CA TYR A 65 9.94 -0.08 1.27
C TYR A 65 8.48 0.20 1.64
N GLN A 66 8.01 1.45 1.52
CA GLN A 66 6.60 1.78 1.76
C GLN A 66 5.67 1.06 0.78
N CYS A 67 6.02 1.04 -0.50
CA CYS A 67 5.26 0.31 -1.52
C CYS A 67 5.25 -1.19 -1.24
N HIS A 68 6.42 -1.74 -0.88
CA HIS A 68 6.59 -3.14 -0.51
C HIS A 68 5.66 -3.54 0.64
N LEU A 69 5.63 -2.77 1.73
CA LEU A 69 4.79 -3.09 2.89
C LEU A 69 3.31 -3.11 2.56
N ILE A 70 2.81 -2.07 1.87
CA ILE A 70 1.39 -2.00 1.51
C ILE A 70 1.02 -3.13 0.54
N ALA A 71 1.85 -3.37 -0.48
CA ALA A 71 1.57 -4.37 -1.48
C ALA A 71 1.62 -5.80 -0.92
N THR A 72 2.62 -6.13 -0.10
CA THR A 72 2.71 -7.46 0.53
C THR A 72 1.61 -7.68 1.56
N GLU A 73 1.22 -6.65 2.32
CA GLU A 73 0.05 -6.78 3.20
C GLU A 73 -1.19 -7.17 2.40
N PHE A 74 -1.50 -6.42 1.34
CA PHE A 74 -2.66 -6.68 0.51
C PHE A 74 -2.59 -8.05 -0.20
N LEU A 75 -1.46 -8.35 -0.84
CA LEU A 75 -1.31 -9.54 -1.69
C LEU A 75 -1.08 -10.81 -0.90
N ASP A 76 -0.32 -10.77 0.19
CA ASP A 76 0.12 -11.97 0.91
C ASP A 76 -0.76 -12.24 2.14
N VAL A 77 -1.10 -11.22 2.93
CA VAL A 77 -1.91 -11.37 4.15
C VAL A 77 -3.40 -11.43 3.81
N PHE A 78 -3.86 -10.49 2.98
CA PHE A 78 -5.26 -10.43 2.54
C PHE A 78 -5.53 -11.20 1.25
N GLN A 79 -4.51 -11.79 0.62
CA GLN A 79 -4.66 -12.60 -0.61
C GLN A 79 -5.33 -11.84 -1.77
N GLY A 80 -5.16 -10.52 -1.81
CA GLY A 80 -5.83 -9.64 -2.76
C GLY A 80 -7.32 -9.39 -2.47
N ASN A 81 -7.84 -9.82 -1.32
CA ASN A 81 -9.21 -9.55 -0.91
C ASN A 81 -9.37 -8.08 -0.48
N GLU A 82 -9.96 -7.30 -1.37
CA GLU A 82 -10.22 -5.89 -1.13
C GLU A 82 -11.25 -5.63 -0.03
N GLU A 83 -12.26 -6.49 0.13
CA GLU A 83 -13.28 -6.34 1.17
C GLU A 83 -12.67 -6.49 2.56
N ASP A 84 -11.88 -7.55 2.77
CA ASP A 84 -11.21 -7.80 4.05
C ASP A 84 -10.17 -6.71 4.35
N PHE A 85 -9.42 -6.27 3.33
CA PHE A 85 -8.46 -5.18 3.47
C PHE A 85 -9.15 -3.86 3.85
N PHE A 86 -10.31 -3.58 3.23
CA PHE A 86 -11.11 -2.40 3.55
C PHE A 86 -11.74 -2.52 4.94
N LYS A 87 -12.15 -3.71 5.38
CA LYS A 87 -12.66 -3.94 6.73
C LYS A 87 -11.58 -3.68 7.78
N ALA A 88 -10.34 -4.11 7.54
CA ALA A 88 -9.22 -3.90 8.45
C ALA A 88 -8.73 -2.43 8.48
N TYR A 89 -8.62 -1.77 7.32
CA TYR A 89 -7.98 -0.45 7.21
C TYR A 89 -8.90 0.68 6.73
N GLY A 90 -10.21 0.46 6.70
CA GLY A 90 -11.20 1.39 6.15
C GLY A 90 -11.18 2.79 6.77
N LYS A 91 -10.76 2.94 8.04
CA LYS A 91 -10.57 4.25 8.67
C LYS A 91 -9.35 5.01 8.12
N ALA A 92 -8.32 4.29 7.67
CA ALA A 92 -7.08 4.85 7.16
C ALA A 92 -7.13 5.12 5.64
N ILE A 93 -7.85 4.30 4.87
CA ILE A 93 -7.91 4.37 3.40
C ILE A 93 -8.30 5.78 2.90
N PRO A 94 -9.38 6.43 3.37
CA PRO A 94 -9.76 7.78 2.92
C PRO A 94 -8.69 8.85 3.18
N GLN A 95 -7.80 8.61 4.15
CA GLN A 95 -6.73 9.54 4.51
C GLN A 95 -5.46 9.35 3.68
N GLY A 96 -5.36 8.26 2.92
CA GLY A 96 -4.27 7.97 1.98
C GLY A 96 -3.26 6.94 2.45
N HIS A 97 -2.40 6.51 1.51
CA HIS A 97 -1.43 5.44 1.69
C HIS A 97 -0.50 5.62 2.90
N THR A 98 -0.11 6.84 3.27
CA THR A 98 0.71 7.06 4.47
C THR A 98 -0.01 6.63 5.75
N LYS A 99 -1.32 6.87 5.86
CA LYS A 99 -2.13 6.44 7.00
C LYS A 99 -2.36 4.94 6.99
N VAL A 100 -2.58 4.36 5.80
CA VAL A 100 -2.65 2.91 5.62
C VAL A 100 -1.35 2.24 6.07
N LEU A 101 -0.20 2.75 5.62
CA LEU A 101 1.12 2.26 6.04
C LEU A 101 1.30 2.28 7.56
N ASN A 102 0.95 3.39 8.20
CA ASN A 102 1.06 3.49 9.66
C ASN A 102 0.15 2.46 10.35
N ALA A 103 -1.09 2.29 9.87
CA ALA A 103 -2.00 1.29 10.41
C ALA A 103 -1.48 -0.15 10.24
N ILE A 104 -0.86 -0.46 9.10
CA ILE A 104 -0.19 -1.75 8.86
C ILE A 104 0.97 -1.94 9.82
N GLN A 105 1.84 -0.94 9.95
CA GLN A 105 2.99 -1.00 10.86
C GLN A 105 2.56 -1.17 12.32
N ASP A 106 1.51 -0.46 12.74
CA ASP A 106 0.98 -0.61 14.09
C ASP A 106 0.39 -2.00 14.28
N ALA A 107 -0.44 -2.50 13.35
CA ALA A 107 -0.97 -3.86 13.41
C ALA A 107 0.14 -4.93 13.52
N ARG A 108 1.23 -4.79 12.75
CA ARG A 108 2.39 -5.69 12.80
C ARG A 108 3.18 -5.60 14.12
N LYS A 109 3.24 -4.43 14.78
CA LYS A 109 3.90 -4.30 16.10
C LYS A 109 3.14 -5.04 17.19
N TRP A 110 1.81 -5.04 17.13
CA TRP A 110 0.97 -5.73 18.10
C TRP A 110 0.96 -7.25 17.89
N HIS A 111 1.29 -7.72 16.68
CA HIS A 111 1.26 -9.14 16.31
C HIS A 111 2.53 -9.58 15.56
N PRO A 112 3.66 -9.80 16.26
CA PRO A 112 4.95 -10.10 15.62
C PRO A 112 5.11 -11.54 15.08
N ASN A 113 4.18 -12.47 15.37
CA ASN A 113 4.27 -13.86 14.89
C ASN A 113 3.19 -14.15 13.84
N ASP A 114 3.67 -14.57 12.67
CA ASP A 114 3.01 -15.33 11.60
C ASP A 114 1.64 -14.83 11.12
N GLY A 115 1.62 -14.27 9.90
CA GLY A 115 0.61 -14.32 8.82
C GLY A 115 -0.91 -14.44 9.04
N GLU A 116 -1.42 -14.65 10.25
CA GLU A 116 -2.80 -14.98 10.58
C GLU A 116 -3.55 -13.84 11.30
N CYS A 117 -2.86 -12.79 11.77
CA CYS A 117 -3.48 -11.86 12.72
C CYS A 117 -4.42 -10.80 12.12
N CYS A 118 -4.23 -10.35 10.88
CA CYS A 118 -5.08 -9.27 10.34
C CYS A 118 -6.54 -9.69 10.09
N ARG A 119 -6.81 -11.00 10.05
CA ARG A 119 -8.18 -11.56 10.00
C ARG A 119 -8.92 -11.48 11.34
N HIS A 120 -8.24 -11.25 12.47
CA HIS A 120 -8.91 -11.16 13.77
C HIS A 120 -9.45 -9.77 14.09
N LEU A 121 -8.92 -8.71 13.47
CA LEU A 121 -9.46 -7.35 13.60
C LEU A 121 -10.89 -7.22 13.04
N THR A 122 -11.36 -8.21 12.27
CA THR A 122 -12.72 -8.24 11.73
C THR A 122 -13.76 -8.82 12.69
N ASN A 123 -13.34 -9.49 13.77
CA ASN A 123 -14.23 -10.14 14.73
C ASN A 123 -14.51 -9.22 15.94
N ASP A 124 -13.51 -8.49 16.43
CA ASP A 124 -13.68 -7.60 17.60
C ASP A 124 -14.51 -6.33 17.29
N ALA A 125 -14.71 -6.01 16.01
CA ALA A 125 -15.54 -4.87 15.60
C ALA A 125 -17.06 -5.19 15.54
N ILE A 126 -17.48 -6.42 15.84
CA ILE A 126 -18.89 -6.85 15.77
C ILE A 126 -19.59 -6.80 17.13
N ASP A 127 -18.87 -6.76 18.26
CA ASP A 127 -19.48 -6.92 19.59
C ASP A 127 -19.94 -5.63 20.29
N ASP A 128 -19.87 -4.45 19.66
CA ASP A 128 -20.19 -3.17 20.34
C ASP A 128 -21.54 -2.53 19.95
N PHE A 129 -22.44 -3.27 19.28
CA PHE A 129 -23.79 -2.79 18.93
C PHE A 129 -24.93 -3.73 19.35
N SER A 130 -24.85 -4.37 20.52
CA SER A 130 -26.01 -5.08 21.10
C SER A 130 -25.98 -5.16 22.63
N GLN A 131 -26.03 -4.01 23.32
CA GLN A 131 -26.57 -3.91 24.68
C GLN A 131 -27.12 -2.49 24.90
N GLY A 132 -28.44 -2.36 25.12
CA GLY A 132 -29.09 -1.17 25.69
C GLY A 132 -30.28 -0.65 24.89
#